data_AF-A0A4U8UCW2-F1
#
_entry.id   AF-A0A4U8UCW2-F1
#
_cell.length_a   1.000
_cell.length_b   1.000
_cell.length_c   1.000
_cell.angle_alpha   90.00
_cell.angle_beta   90.00
_cell.angle_gamma   90.00
#
_symmetry.space_group_name_H-M   'P 1'
#
loop_
_entity.id
_entity.type
_entity.pdbx_description
1 polymer ?
#
loop_
_entity_poly.entity_id
_entity_poly.type
_entity_poly.pdbx_seq_one_letter_code
_entity_poly.pdbx_strand_id
1 'polypeptide(L)'
;MLCGMDLLYCLIEKGKIKEIFEYFKLILTPITLNNIEVLKQHYIKQDSKTLCKFYEKFKVDLSHIFLDSKEVKELANYGLIASHTLFHRDLTQHKAQSKKEILESKQILEQLLDTKIDIFCYPEGKNDKELRDFVNEAGFTFALSIKHTHSQYGIGRRIAVEICVIIALSSNRIESLFDRALKSVYKQQLPLKIKPKIRVIVSCDDFNETQKEKVKNKVKSIRDKLCFSDNFPTQIIDNNRTKKHSGTGAWNSAAFHLLSICKNKKKCYLAFLDDDCWDITYLQECLKVLYKNKNVGLIASGIYYHTPNETKILQANKKTLQKENVFLQNPYIQGSNLFISLRVFFAIGGFDESMPSTTDRDLIMRYLEYTEVCKKIQTKFINKPLVSHFADDDRGRITTNREAKHRGLELFYRKYLGDFSSVLQEKSLNRAKNIFDFKIHSSTHLDSYKNVEKQDNKHKTLIQQDSIKHLNLILAFACFDTKNAKDLLESFVKITLSKQPNLNIRICVLTSTKLETKMQEILSQYPFNFHLSIMDKKNSIAISRTKLQHFVYKIGTKRYGNDFITWIVDDDLRFCGFDGEKTYRIDYLSHIFAYKDSGIDCLFGGVVGEPPLPF
;
A
#
# COMPACT_ATOMS: atom_id res chain seq x y z
N MET A 1 7.60 -28.56 -35.05
CA MET A 1 6.44 -28.04 -34.30
C MET A 1 6.27 -26.57 -34.66
N LEU A 2 5.08 -26.12 -35.06
CA LEU A 2 4.80 -24.72 -35.36
C LEU A 2 4.58 -23.98 -34.03
N CYS A 3 5.20 -22.82 -33.82
CA CYS A 3 5.22 -22.15 -32.51
C CYS A 3 4.63 -20.74 -32.53
N GLY A 4 3.50 -20.54 -33.23
CA GLY A 4 2.76 -19.28 -33.16
C GLY A 4 3.62 -18.03 -33.43
N MET A 5 3.71 -17.10 -32.48
CA MET A 5 4.59 -15.93 -32.59
C MET A 5 5.95 -16.11 -31.90
N ASP A 6 6.21 -17.25 -31.26
CA ASP A 6 7.38 -17.44 -30.41
C ASP A 6 8.68 -17.48 -31.21
N LEU A 7 8.66 -18.01 -32.44
CA LEU A 7 9.79 -17.89 -33.37
C LEU A 7 10.13 -16.43 -33.66
N LEU A 8 9.12 -15.59 -33.89
CA LEU A 8 9.32 -14.15 -34.14
C LEU A 8 10.02 -13.49 -32.95
N TYR A 9 9.56 -13.78 -31.72
CA TYR A 9 10.17 -13.23 -30.50
C TYR A 9 11.59 -13.76 -30.26
N CYS A 10 11.84 -15.05 -30.45
CA CYS A 10 13.18 -15.63 -30.30
C CYS A 10 14.18 -15.04 -31.30
N LEU A 11 13.78 -14.83 -32.56
CA LEU A 11 14.62 -14.18 -33.55
C LEU A 11 14.93 -12.72 -33.19
N ILE A 12 13.95 -11.99 -32.66
CA ILE A 12 14.15 -10.61 -32.18
C ILE A 12 15.14 -10.59 -31.00
N GLU A 13 14.99 -11.50 -30.03
CA GLU A 13 15.90 -11.63 -28.88
C GLU A 13 17.33 -11.96 -29.33
N LYS A 14 17.48 -12.78 -30.37
CA LYS A 14 18.77 -13.09 -31.01
C LYS A 14 19.30 -11.97 -31.93
N GLY A 15 18.68 -10.78 -31.92
CA GLY A 15 19.15 -9.62 -32.69
C GLY A 15 18.87 -9.68 -34.20
N LYS A 16 18.04 -10.62 -34.68
CA LYS A 16 17.78 -10.85 -36.11
C LYS A 16 16.65 -10.00 -36.70
N ILE A 17 16.28 -8.90 -36.05
CA ILE A 17 15.13 -8.08 -36.45
C ILE A 17 15.24 -7.60 -37.91
N LYS A 18 16.44 -7.24 -38.38
CA LYS A 18 16.67 -6.80 -39.77
C LYS A 18 16.33 -7.89 -40.79
N GLU A 19 16.77 -9.13 -40.56
CA GLU A 19 16.50 -10.29 -41.44
C GLU A 19 15.00 -10.57 -41.55
N ILE A 20 14.25 -10.37 -40.46
CA ILE A 20 12.79 -10.55 -40.42
C ILE A 20 12.09 -9.47 -41.25
N PHE A 21 12.51 -8.20 -41.10
CA PHE A 21 11.99 -7.09 -41.89
C PHE A 21 12.26 -7.27 -43.39
N GLU A 22 13.47 -7.71 -43.75
CA GLU A 22 13.82 -8.04 -45.14
C GLU A 22 12.96 -9.19 -45.69
N TYR A 23 12.73 -10.24 -44.90
CA TYR A 23 11.86 -11.36 -45.30
C TYR A 23 10.43 -10.91 -45.60
N PHE A 24 9.83 -10.11 -44.71
CA PHE A 24 8.48 -9.58 -44.89
C PHE A 24 8.41 -8.36 -45.82
N LYS A 25 9.54 -7.91 -46.39
CA LYS A 25 9.65 -6.71 -47.23
C LYS A 25 9.11 -5.45 -46.54
N LEU A 26 9.44 -5.29 -45.26
CA LEU A 26 9.05 -4.16 -44.42
C LEU A 26 10.21 -3.17 -44.22
N ILE A 27 9.87 -1.92 -43.92
CA ILE A 27 10.84 -0.85 -43.66
C ILE A 27 11.16 -0.79 -42.16
N LEU A 28 12.43 -1.01 -41.80
CA LEU A 28 12.91 -0.92 -40.43
C LEU A 28 13.13 0.55 -40.04
N THR A 29 12.50 1.02 -38.95
CA THR A 29 12.68 2.38 -38.44
C THR A 29 13.65 2.43 -37.25
N PRO A 30 14.23 3.59 -36.87
CA PRO A 30 15.15 3.68 -35.72
C PRO A 30 14.49 3.42 -34.35
N ILE A 31 13.15 3.38 -34.26
CA ILE A 31 12.42 3.26 -32.99
C ILE A 31 12.04 1.79 -32.73
N THR A 32 12.82 1.12 -31.87
CA THR A 32 12.74 -0.33 -31.62
C THR A 32 11.36 -0.83 -31.18
N LEU A 33 10.67 -0.12 -30.26
CA LEU A 33 9.35 -0.53 -29.76
C LEU A 33 8.27 -0.50 -30.84
N ASN A 34 8.38 0.40 -31.82
CA ASN A 34 7.42 0.49 -32.92
C ASN A 34 7.61 -0.68 -33.90
N ASN A 35 8.86 -1.10 -34.13
CA ASN A 35 9.17 -2.17 -35.08
C ASN A 35 8.62 -3.54 -34.65
N ILE A 36 8.63 -3.86 -33.35
CA ILE A 36 8.05 -5.13 -32.86
C ILE A 36 6.54 -5.15 -33.08
N GLU A 37 5.85 -4.04 -32.82
CA GLU A 37 4.41 -3.93 -33.06
C GLU A 37 4.09 -4.02 -34.56
N VAL A 38 4.88 -3.37 -35.41
CA VAL A 38 4.76 -3.49 -36.88
C VAL A 38 4.88 -4.95 -37.32
N LEU A 39 5.90 -5.67 -36.85
CA LEU A 39 6.07 -7.09 -37.16
C LEU A 39 4.91 -7.93 -36.66
N LYS A 40 4.46 -7.73 -35.42
CA LYS A 40 3.31 -8.44 -34.87
C LYS A 40 2.05 -8.23 -35.72
N GLN A 41 1.73 -6.97 -36.04
CA GLN A 41 0.56 -6.62 -36.84
C GLN A 41 0.63 -7.15 -38.27
N HIS A 42 1.83 -7.25 -38.83
CA HIS A 42 2.04 -7.85 -40.14
C HIS A 42 1.94 -9.38 -40.09
N TYR A 43 2.59 -10.02 -39.12
CA TYR A 43 2.63 -11.47 -38.93
C TYR A 43 1.24 -12.07 -38.80
N ILE A 44 0.40 -11.51 -37.92
CA ILE A 44 -0.94 -12.05 -37.67
C ILE A 44 -1.87 -11.97 -38.89
N LYS A 45 -1.55 -11.14 -39.89
CA LYS A 45 -2.34 -11.01 -41.12
C LYS A 45 -1.90 -11.98 -42.22
N GLN A 46 -0.79 -12.70 -42.05
CA GLN A 46 -0.29 -13.62 -43.05
C GLN A 46 -1.14 -14.89 -43.14
N ASP A 47 -1.11 -15.52 -44.31
CA ASP A 47 -1.71 -16.82 -44.54
C ASP A 47 -0.81 -17.96 -44.03
N SER A 48 -1.39 -19.13 -43.77
CA SER A 48 -0.70 -20.28 -43.19
C SER A 48 0.47 -20.75 -44.05
N LYS A 49 0.39 -20.66 -45.38
CA LYS A 49 1.47 -21.11 -46.28
C LYS A 49 2.69 -20.19 -46.18
N THR A 50 2.45 -18.88 -46.12
CA THR A 50 3.53 -17.89 -45.90
C THR A 50 4.21 -18.12 -44.55
N LEU A 51 3.43 -18.39 -43.50
CA LEU A 51 3.99 -18.67 -42.19
C LEU A 51 4.79 -19.98 -42.17
N CYS A 52 4.33 -21.06 -42.81
CA CYS A 52 5.14 -22.29 -42.95
C CYS A 52 6.50 -22.02 -43.59
N LYS A 53 6.56 -21.22 -44.66
CA LYS A 53 7.83 -20.85 -45.31
C LYS A 53 8.73 -20.01 -44.39
N PHE A 54 8.13 -19.14 -43.56
CA PHE A 54 8.88 -18.38 -42.56
C PHE A 54 9.52 -19.32 -41.53
N TYR A 55 8.76 -20.30 -41.04
CA TYR A 55 9.24 -21.34 -40.15
C TYR A 55 10.38 -22.16 -40.75
N GLU A 56 10.24 -22.59 -42.00
CA GLU A 56 11.24 -23.37 -42.72
C GLU A 56 12.53 -22.59 -42.97
N LYS A 57 12.43 -21.27 -43.20
CA LYS A 57 13.59 -20.41 -43.43
C LYS A 57 14.42 -20.20 -42.16
N PHE A 58 13.76 -19.93 -41.04
CA PHE A 58 14.45 -19.48 -39.82
C PHE A 58 14.73 -20.58 -38.80
N LYS A 59 14.13 -21.77 -38.95
CA LYS A 59 14.36 -23.02 -38.17
C LYS A 59 15.20 -22.83 -36.90
N VAL A 60 14.52 -22.53 -35.79
CA VAL A 60 15.13 -22.45 -34.46
C VAL A 60 14.62 -23.60 -33.61
N ASP A 61 15.51 -24.23 -32.85
CA ASP A 61 15.11 -25.17 -31.80
C ASP A 61 14.53 -24.41 -30.60
N LEU A 62 13.24 -24.67 -30.34
CA LEU A 62 12.47 -24.07 -29.25
C LEU A 62 11.94 -25.14 -28.30
N SER A 63 12.45 -26.38 -28.38
CA SER A 63 12.06 -27.49 -27.51
C SER A 63 12.15 -27.14 -26.02
N HIS A 64 13.13 -26.34 -25.62
CA HIS A 64 13.31 -25.87 -24.24
C HIS A 64 12.22 -24.90 -23.72
N ILE A 65 11.34 -24.40 -24.58
CA ILE A 65 10.26 -23.44 -24.23
C ILE A 65 8.88 -24.10 -24.27
N PHE A 66 8.74 -25.19 -25.05
CA PHE A 66 7.46 -25.87 -25.26
C PHE A 66 7.38 -27.18 -24.50
N LEU A 67 6.15 -27.53 -24.10
CA LEU A 67 5.87 -28.84 -23.54
C LEU A 67 5.96 -29.91 -24.64
N ASP A 68 6.54 -31.06 -24.30
CA ASP A 68 6.50 -32.23 -25.16
C ASP A 68 5.15 -32.98 -25.04
N SER A 69 4.97 -34.01 -25.88
CA SER A 69 3.74 -34.80 -25.90
C SER A 69 3.42 -35.50 -24.57
N LYS A 70 4.43 -35.88 -23.79
CA LYS A 70 4.26 -36.53 -22.48
C LYS A 70 3.83 -35.51 -21.43
N GLU A 71 4.47 -34.35 -21.41
CA GLU A 71 4.13 -33.24 -20.51
C GLU A 71 2.73 -32.69 -20.76
N VAL A 72 2.29 -32.59 -22.03
CA VAL A 72 0.92 -32.18 -22.37
C VAL A 72 -0.12 -33.19 -21.87
N LYS A 73 0.17 -34.50 -22.00
CA LYS A 73 -0.69 -35.57 -21.46
C LYS A 73 -0.78 -35.52 -19.93
N GLU A 74 0.34 -35.25 -19.26
CA GLU A 74 0.36 -35.07 -17.82
C GLU A 74 -0.45 -33.84 -17.39
N LEU A 75 -0.29 -32.71 -18.09
CA LEU A 75 -1.00 -31.47 -17.80
C LEU A 75 -2.53 -31.63 -17.93
N ALA A 76 -2.98 -32.43 -18.88
CA ALA A 76 -4.40 -32.71 -19.08
C ALA A 76 -5.08 -33.36 -17.86
N ASN A 77 -4.32 -34.01 -16.97
CA ASN A 77 -4.86 -34.56 -15.72
C ASN A 77 -5.17 -33.48 -14.66
N TYR A 78 -4.57 -32.28 -14.78
CA TYR A 78 -4.68 -31.20 -13.79
C TYR A 78 -5.52 -30.03 -14.28
N GLY A 79 -5.78 -29.92 -15.58
CA GLY A 79 -6.46 -28.78 -16.15
C GLY A 79 -7.06 -29.05 -17.52
N LEU A 80 -7.99 -28.17 -17.90
CA LEU A 80 -8.63 -28.22 -19.20
C LEU A 80 -7.67 -27.72 -20.29
N ILE A 81 -7.50 -28.52 -21.34
CA ILE A 81 -6.75 -28.14 -22.54
C ILE A 81 -7.73 -27.53 -23.56
N ALA A 82 -7.40 -26.35 -24.07
CA ALA A 82 -8.19 -25.65 -25.07
C ALA A 82 -7.39 -25.47 -26.36
N SER A 83 -8.06 -25.60 -27.51
CA SER A 83 -7.42 -25.33 -28.80
C SER A 83 -7.19 -23.84 -29.00
N HIS A 84 -6.00 -23.47 -29.49
CA HIS A 84 -5.61 -22.09 -29.76
C HIS A 84 -4.96 -21.90 -31.14
N THR A 85 -5.38 -22.73 -32.11
CA THR A 85 -4.84 -22.79 -33.48
C THR A 85 -3.35 -23.14 -33.55
N LEU A 86 -2.76 -23.10 -34.76
CA LEU A 86 -1.39 -23.53 -35.02
C LEU A 86 -0.41 -22.35 -35.15
N PHE A 87 -0.87 -21.26 -35.76
CA PHE A 87 0.00 -20.15 -36.15
C PHE A 87 -0.22 -18.87 -35.35
N HIS A 88 -1.21 -18.83 -34.45
CA HIS A 88 -1.57 -17.64 -33.67
C HIS A 88 -1.83 -16.40 -34.55
N ARG A 89 -2.50 -16.59 -35.68
CA ARG A 89 -2.83 -15.52 -36.64
C ARG A 89 -4.25 -14.98 -36.45
N ASP A 90 -4.52 -13.82 -37.03
CA ASP A 90 -5.85 -13.23 -37.10
C ASP A 90 -6.75 -14.05 -38.04
N LEU A 91 -7.61 -14.88 -37.44
CA LEU A 91 -8.44 -15.83 -38.19
C LEU A 91 -9.49 -15.14 -39.08
N THR A 92 -9.77 -13.86 -38.85
CA THR A 92 -10.67 -13.07 -39.72
C THR A 92 -10.07 -12.86 -41.11
N GLN A 93 -8.76 -13.02 -41.25
CA GLN A 93 -8.05 -13.04 -42.52
C GLN A 93 -7.94 -14.47 -43.05
N HIS A 94 -7.89 -14.64 -44.38
CA HIS A 94 -7.69 -15.94 -45.04
C HIS A 94 -8.63 -17.06 -44.55
N LYS A 95 -9.93 -16.78 -44.46
CA LYS A 95 -10.94 -17.62 -43.78
C LYS A 95 -10.94 -19.09 -44.17
N ALA A 96 -10.79 -19.42 -45.45
CA ALA A 96 -10.73 -20.81 -45.89
C ALA A 96 -9.59 -21.59 -45.21
N GLN A 97 -8.43 -20.96 -45.06
CA GLN A 97 -7.31 -21.52 -44.31
C GLN A 97 -7.58 -21.50 -42.81
N SER A 98 -8.33 -20.51 -42.28
CA SER A 98 -8.68 -20.42 -40.86
C SER A 98 -9.56 -21.58 -40.44
N LYS A 99 -10.54 -21.92 -41.27
CA LYS A 99 -11.42 -23.07 -41.06
C LYS A 99 -10.63 -24.37 -40.99
N LYS A 100 -9.69 -24.57 -41.91
CA LYS A 100 -8.79 -25.72 -41.88
C LYS A 100 -7.94 -25.76 -40.61
N GLU A 101 -7.31 -24.64 -40.24
CA GLU A 101 -6.44 -24.54 -39.06
C GLU A 101 -7.17 -24.80 -37.74
N ILE A 102 -8.41 -24.31 -37.62
CA ILE A 102 -9.27 -24.55 -36.46
C ILE A 102 -9.54 -26.05 -36.30
N LEU A 103 -9.90 -26.75 -37.39
CA LEU A 103 -10.17 -28.18 -37.35
C LEU A 103 -8.89 -29.00 -37.08
N GLU A 104 -7.80 -28.65 -37.75
CA GLU A 104 -6.51 -29.34 -37.63
C GLU A 104 -5.94 -29.24 -36.22
N SER A 105 -5.98 -28.05 -35.61
CA SER A 105 -5.53 -27.87 -34.22
C SER A 105 -6.36 -28.66 -33.20
N LYS A 106 -7.67 -28.84 -33.46
CA LYS A 106 -8.53 -29.70 -32.66
C LYS A 106 -8.11 -31.16 -32.79
N GLN A 107 -8.00 -31.65 -34.02
CA GLN A 107 -7.66 -33.05 -34.32
C GLN A 107 -6.30 -33.46 -33.73
N ILE A 108 -5.29 -32.58 -33.81
CA ILE A 108 -3.97 -32.84 -33.22
C ILE A 108 -4.08 -33.03 -31.70
N LEU A 109 -4.83 -32.16 -31.01
CA LEU A 109 -5.01 -32.26 -29.56
C LEU A 109 -5.85 -33.48 -29.17
N GLU A 110 -6.94 -33.76 -29.88
CA GLU A 110 -7.78 -34.93 -29.64
C GLU A 110 -7.01 -36.24 -29.86
N GLN A 111 -6.21 -36.32 -30.92
CA GLN A 111 -5.34 -37.47 -31.18
C GLN A 111 -4.24 -37.60 -30.13
N LEU A 112 -3.68 -36.48 -29.65
CA LEU A 112 -2.62 -36.50 -28.63
C LEU A 112 -3.16 -36.94 -27.27
N LEU A 113 -4.35 -36.49 -26.89
CA LEU A 113 -4.92 -36.65 -25.54
C LEU A 113 -5.95 -37.78 -25.42
N ASP A 114 -6.35 -38.37 -26.55
CA ASP A 114 -7.45 -39.35 -26.61
C ASP A 114 -8.72 -38.86 -25.89
N THR A 115 -8.98 -37.55 -25.99
CA THR A 115 -10.08 -36.87 -25.30
C THR A 115 -10.62 -35.77 -26.20
N LYS A 116 -11.94 -35.59 -26.19
CA LYS A 116 -12.62 -34.53 -26.95
C LYS A 116 -12.17 -33.15 -26.49
N ILE A 117 -11.91 -32.24 -27.44
CA ILE A 117 -11.57 -30.85 -27.14
C ILE A 117 -12.78 -29.95 -27.35
N ASP A 118 -13.36 -29.49 -26.23
CA ASP A 118 -14.61 -28.72 -26.21
C ASP A 118 -14.41 -27.20 -26.25
N ILE A 119 -13.20 -26.70 -25.93
CA ILE A 119 -12.95 -25.26 -25.79
C ILE A 119 -12.01 -24.77 -26.89
N PHE A 120 -12.44 -23.72 -27.60
CA PHE A 120 -11.63 -22.99 -28.57
C PHE A 120 -11.30 -21.59 -28.05
N CYS A 121 -10.07 -21.12 -28.25
CA CYS A 121 -9.62 -19.77 -27.91
C CYS A 121 -9.21 -19.01 -29.18
N TYR A 122 -9.86 -17.89 -29.49
CA TYR A 122 -9.48 -17.07 -30.65
C TYR A 122 -8.11 -16.39 -30.43
N PRO A 123 -7.13 -16.56 -31.33
CA PRO A 123 -5.89 -15.78 -31.31
C PRO A 123 -6.18 -14.28 -31.32
N GLU A 124 -5.51 -13.53 -30.43
CA GLU A 124 -5.76 -12.10 -30.19
C GLU A 124 -7.24 -11.73 -29.91
N GLY A 125 -8.10 -12.71 -29.61
CA GLY A 125 -9.54 -12.55 -29.39
C GLY A 125 -10.36 -12.20 -30.63
N LYS A 126 -9.75 -12.07 -31.81
CA LYS A 126 -10.44 -11.59 -33.02
C LYS A 126 -11.32 -12.67 -33.63
N ASN A 127 -12.57 -12.32 -33.91
CA ASN A 127 -13.56 -13.21 -34.51
C ASN A 127 -14.66 -12.40 -35.20
N ASP A 128 -15.37 -13.04 -36.13
CA ASP A 128 -16.58 -12.54 -36.77
C ASP A 128 -17.68 -13.60 -36.74
N LYS A 129 -18.84 -13.32 -37.36
CA LYS A 129 -19.98 -14.26 -37.35
C LYS A 129 -19.62 -15.60 -38.00
N GLU A 130 -19.03 -15.54 -39.19
CA GLU A 130 -18.70 -16.73 -39.96
C GLU A 130 -17.74 -17.67 -39.24
N LEU A 131 -16.74 -17.12 -38.54
CA LEU A 131 -15.82 -17.94 -37.72
C LEU A 131 -16.50 -18.54 -36.50
N ARG A 132 -17.48 -17.86 -35.89
CA ARG A 132 -18.24 -18.42 -34.77
C ARG A 132 -19.12 -19.58 -35.24
N ASP A 133 -19.80 -19.39 -36.36
CA ASP A 133 -20.63 -20.43 -36.97
C ASP A 133 -19.76 -21.66 -37.30
N PHE A 134 -18.57 -21.45 -37.88
CA PHE A 134 -17.64 -22.54 -38.17
C PHE A 134 -17.07 -23.23 -36.93
N VAL A 135 -16.71 -22.49 -35.87
CA VAL A 135 -16.22 -23.10 -34.62
C VAL A 135 -17.31 -23.98 -33.99
N ASN A 136 -18.57 -23.57 -34.08
CA ASN A 136 -19.70 -24.39 -33.66
C ASN A 136 -19.87 -25.63 -34.55
N GLU A 137 -19.79 -25.49 -35.88
CA GLU A 137 -19.81 -26.62 -36.83
C GLU A 137 -18.65 -27.62 -36.62
N ALA A 138 -17.47 -27.12 -36.24
CA ALA A 138 -16.31 -27.94 -35.88
C ALA A 138 -16.48 -28.69 -34.54
N GLY A 139 -17.62 -28.53 -33.87
CA GLY A 139 -18.02 -29.29 -32.69
C GLY A 139 -17.36 -28.83 -31.39
N PHE A 140 -16.93 -27.57 -31.30
CA PHE A 140 -16.53 -26.97 -30.03
C PHE A 140 -17.77 -26.53 -29.23
N THR A 141 -17.78 -26.80 -27.93
CA THR A 141 -18.86 -26.38 -27.03
C THR A 141 -18.72 -24.92 -26.59
N PHE A 142 -17.48 -24.45 -26.40
CA PHE A 142 -17.19 -23.09 -25.95
C PHE A 142 -16.17 -22.42 -26.86
N ALA A 143 -16.38 -21.13 -27.14
CA ALA A 143 -15.42 -20.30 -27.87
C ALA A 143 -15.09 -19.04 -27.06
N LEU A 144 -13.82 -18.89 -26.66
CA LEU A 144 -13.33 -17.83 -25.78
C LEU A 144 -12.67 -16.72 -26.60
N SER A 145 -13.03 -15.48 -26.31
CA SER A 145 -12.46 -14.27 -26.91
C SER A 145 -12.05 -13.28 -25.81
N ILE A 146 -11.01 -12.49 -26.06
CA ILE A 146 -10.62 -11.35 -25.23
C ILE A 146 -11.21 -10.06 -25.81
N LYS A 147 -11.83 -9.24 -24.96
CA LYS A 147 -12.61 -8.06 -25.38
C LYS A 147 -11.69 -6.96 -25.95
N HIS A 148 -11.57 -6.87 -27.28
CA HIS A 148 -10.86 -5.78 -27.98
C HIS A 148 -11.79 -4.75 -28.65
N THR A 149 -13.00 -5.16 -29.05
CA THR A 149 -14.08 -4.32 -29.57
C THR A 149 -15.43 -4.88 -29.12
N HIS A 150 -16.56 -4.21 -29.40
CA HIS A 150 -17.91 -4.51 -28.89
C HIS A 150 -18.48 -5.86 -29.39
N SER A 151 -17.87 -6.99 -29.05
CA SER A 151 -18.49 -8.31 -29.18
C SER A 151 -19.09 -8.76 -27.85
N GLN A 152 -20.24 -9.44 -27.92
CA GLN A 152 -21.01 -9.92 -26.77
C GLN A 152 -20.31 -11.06 -25.98
N TYR A 153 -19.20 -11.61 -26.51
CA TYR A 153 -18.60 -12.87 -26.03
C TYR A 153 -17.16 -12.73 -25.49
N GLY A 154 -16.74 -11.52 -25.10
CA GLY A 154 -15.38 -11.27 -24.62
C GLY A 154 -15.22 -11.37 -23.09
N ILE A 155 -14.33 -12.23 -22.60
CA ILE A 155 -13.80 -12.15 -21.22
C ILE A 155 -12.70 -11.07 -21.23
N GLY A 156 -13.03 -9.87 -20.76
CA GLY A 156 -12.03 -8.81 -20.65
C GLY A 156 -11.01 -9.12 -19.55
N ARG A 157 -9.72 -8.87 -19.81
CA ARG A 157 -8.72 -8.63 -18.74
C ARG A 157 -9.11 -7.32 -18.03
N ARG A 158 -10.13 -7.35 -17.17
CA ARG A 158 -10.44 -6.23 -16.30
C ARG A 158 -9.32 -6.15 -15.27
N ILE A 159 -8.48 -5.11 -15.37
CA ILE A 159 -7.76 -4.65 -14.18
C ILE A 159 -8.83 -4.07 -13.26
N ALA A 160 -9.42 -4.93 -12.41
CA ALA A 160 -10.31 -4.49 -11.35
C ALA A 160 -9.44 -3.75 -10.33
N VAL A 161 -9.38 -2.43 -10.48
CA VAL A 161 -8.84 -1.51 -9.47
C VAL A 161 -10.00 -1.13 -8.56
N GLU A 162 -9.79 -1.28 -7.26
CA GLU A 162 -10.67 -0.71 -6.26
C GLU A 162 -10.09 0.64 -5.80
N ILE A 163 -10.90 1.69 -5.79
CA ILE A 163 -10.53 3.00 -5.26
C ILE A 163 -11.45 3.29 -4.09
N CYS A 164 -10.88 3.67 -2.96
CA CYS A 164 -11.62 4.22 -1.84
C CYS A 164 -11.25 5.68 -1.69
N VAL A 165 -12.24 6.54 -1.90
CA VAL A 165 -12.15 7.96 -1.56
C VAL A 165 -12.52 8.09 -0.10
N ILE A 166 -11.61 8.64 0.70
CA ILE A 166 -11.82 8.87 2.13
C ILE A 166 -11.90 10.37 2.37
N ILE A 167 -13.03 10.84 2.90
CA ILE A 167 -13.23 12.24 3.27
C ILE A 167 -13.22 12.31 4.81
N ALA A 168 -12.20 12.93 5.40
CA ALA A 168 -12.18 13.21 6.84
C ALA A 168 -12.91 14.52 7.10
N LEU A 169 -13.81 14.52 8.09
CA LEU A 169 -14.69 15.66 8.31
C LEU A 169 -14.85 15.98 9.79
N SER A 170 -14.60 17.24 10.15
CA SER A 170 -14.98 17.81 11.44
C SER A 170 -16.39 18.41 11.39
N SER A 171 -17.08 18.41 12.52
CA SER A 171 -18.48 18.82 12.68
C SER A 171 -18.74 20.26 12.21
N ASN A 172 -17.75 21.13 12.30
CA ASN A 172 -17.79 22.52 11.82
C ASN A 172 -17.59 22.68 10.29
N ARG A 173 -17.35 21.59 9.55
CA ARG A 173 -17.10 21.62 8.08
C ARG A 173 -18.17 20.91 7.27
N ILE A 174 -19.33 20.63 7.86
CA ILE A 174 -20.44 19.91 7.21
C ILE A 174 -20.87 20.57 5.88
N GLU A 175 -20.91 21.90 5.79
CA GLU A 175 -21.28 22.57 4.54
C GLU A 175 -20.24 22.36 3.45
N SER A 176 -18.95 22.53 3.79
CA SER A 176 -17.84 22.31 2.87
C SER A 176 -17.80 20.88 2.30
N LEU A 177 -18.24 19.87 3.07
CA LEU A 177 -18.41 18.51 2.54
C LEU A 177 -19.30 18.52 1.28
N PHE A 178 -20.45 19.18 1.34
CA PHE A 178 -21.44 19.12 0.28
C PHE A 178 -21.16 20.11 -0.85
N ASP A 179 -20.58 21.27 -0.55
CA ASP A 179 -20.35 22.30 -1.57
C ASP A 179 -19.03 22.10 -2.33
N ARG A 180 -18.07 21.41 -1.71
CA ARG A 180 -16.72 21.20 -2.24
C ARG A 180 -16.40 19.71 -2.37
N ALA A 181 -16.02 19.05 -1.27
CA ALA A 181 -15.38 17.73 -1.29
C ALA A 181 -16.24 16.66 -1.97
N LEU A 182 -17.40 16.31 -1.40
CA LEU A 182 -18.27 15.25 -1.92
C LEU A 182 -18.82 15.59 -3.31
N LYS A 183 -19.15 16.86 -3.56
CA LYS A 183 -19.59 17.33 -4.88
C LYS A 183 -18.51 17.11 -5.94
N SER A 184 -17.24 17.39 -5.63
CA SER A 184 -16.12 17.17 -6.55
C SER A 184 -15.87 15.68 -6.81
N VAL A 185 -16.09 14.81 -5.81
CA VAL A 185 -16.00 13.35 -5.95
C VAL A 185 -17.11 12.82 -6.85
N TYR A 186 -18.35 13.26 -6.65
CA TYR A 186 -19.49 12.82 -7.48
C TYR A 186 -19.44 13.31 -8.91
N LYS A 187 -18.72 14.41 -9.18
CA LYS A 187 -18.53 14.93 -10.54
C LYS A 187 -17.45 14.20 -11.33
N GLN A 188 -16.64 13.33 -10.73
CA GLN A 188 -15.48 12.71 -11.37
C GLN A 188 -15.84 11.98 -12.68
N GLN A 189 -15.12 12.30 -13.76
CA GLN A 189 -15.24 11.63 -15.04
C GLN A 189 -14.39 10.36 -15.07
N LEU A 190 -15.00 9.21 -15.32
CA LEU A 190 -14.30 7.93 -15.38
C LEU A 190 -14.06 7.50 -16.83
N PRO A 191 -12.89 6.89 -17.14
CA PRO A 191 -12.58 6.49 -18.50
C PRO A 191 -13.44 5.30 -18.95
N LEU A 192 -14.09 5.38 -20.12
CA LEU A 192 -14.98 4.35 -20.67
C LEU A 192 -14.35 2.95 -20.80
N LYS A 193 -13.03 2.87 -20.94
CA LYS A 193 -12.27 1.62 -21.11
C LYS A 193 -11.96 0.90 -19.79
N ILE A 194 -12.00 1.58 -18.64
CA ILE A 194 -11.69 1.01 -17.32
C ILE A 194 -12.85 1.33 -16.39
N LYS A 195 -13.56 0.32 -15.91
CA LYS A 195 -14.59 0.49 -14.89
C LYS A 195 -13.99 0.16 -13.51
N PRO A 196 -13.40 1.14 -12.79
CA PRO A 196 -12.95 0.92 -11.42
C PRO A 196 -14.14 0.66 -10.51
N LYS A 197 -13.91 -0.05 -9.41
CA LYS A 197 -14.86 -0.09 -8.30
C LYS A 197 -14.53 1.05 -7.35
N ILE A 198 -15.34 2.09 -7.34
CA ILE A 198 -15.12 3.26 -6.48
C ILE A 198 -16.08 3.20 -5.29
N ARG A 199 -15.54 3.44 -4.10
CA ARG A 199 -16.29 3.64 -2.86
C ARG A 199 -15.91 4.97 -2.25
N VAL A 200 -16.84 5.56 -1.53
CA VAL A 200 -16.62 6.78 -0.76
C VAL A 200 -16.89 6.46 0.71
N ILE A 201 -15.97 6.83 1.59
CA ILE A 201 -16.16 6.76 3.04
C ILE A 201 -15.99 8.18 3.56
N VAL A 202 -17.02 8.71 4.20
CA VAL A 202 -16.95 9.94 4.99
C VAL A 202 -16.73 9.51 6.44
N SER A 203 -15.57 9.88 7.00
CA SER A 203 -15.22 9.60 8.40
C SER A 203 -15.45 10.84 9.23
N CYS A 204 -16.43 10.75 10.13
CA CYS A 204 -16.85 11.82 11.03
C CYS A 204 -15.94 11.88 12.27
N ASP A 205 -15.21 12.98 12.45
CA ASP A 205 -14.19 13.11 13.50
C ASP A 205 -14.81 13.35 14.89
N ASP A 206 -15.64 14.39 15.02
CA ASP A 206 -16.19 14.87 16.30
C ASP A 206 -17.71 15.13 16.24
N PHE A 207 -18.43 14.33 15.45
CA PHE A 207 -19.87 14.47 15.24
C PHE A 207 -20.69 13.90 16.41
N ASN A 208 -21.82 14.55 16.69
CA ASN A 208 -22.91 13.92 17.44
C ASN A 208 -23.89 13.17 16.52
N GLU A 209 -24.78 12.35 17.09
CA GLU A 209 -25.73 11.53 16.32
C GLU A 209 -26.65 12.37 15.43
N THR A 210 -27.12 13.53 15.90
CA THR A 210 -27.98 14.44 15.10
C THR A 210 -27.26 14.95 13.85
N GLN A 211 -25.99 15.37 14.00
CA GLN A 211 -25.17 15.85 12.88
C GLN A 211 -24.89 14.72 11.88
N LYS A 212 -24.61 13.52 12.38
CA LYS A 212 -24.37 12.32 11.56
C LYS A 212 -25.60 11.94 10.76
N GLU A 213 -26.77 11.94 11.40
CA GLU A 213 -28.04 11.65 10.74
C GLU A 213 -28.39 12.70 9.68
N LYS A 214 -28.13 13.99 9.97
CA LYS A 214 -28.23 15.06 8.97
C LYS A 214 -27.34 14.81 7.75
N VAL A 215 -26.09 14.39 7.95
CA VAL A 215 -25.18 14.07 6.85
C VAL A 215 -25.66 12.85 6.06
N LYS A 216 -26.04 11.75 6.73
CA LYS A 216 -26.57 10.55 6.09
C LYS A 216 -27.77 10.86 5.20
N ASN A 217 -28.74 11.62 5.72
CA ASN A 217 -29.96 11.97 4.98
C ASN A 217 -29.67 12.88 3.79
N LYS A 218 -28.78 13.88 3.94
CA LYS A 218 -28.39 14.75 2.83
C LYS A 218 -27.59 14.00 1.76
N VAL A 219 -26.70 13.08 2.14
CA VAL A 219 -25.98 12.20 1.20
C VAL A 219 -26.95 11.32 0.42
N LYS A 220 -27.91 10.68 1.11
CA LYS A 220 -28.95 9.86 0.47
C LYS A 220 -29.75 10.69 -0.54
N SER A 221 -30.26 11.85 -0.13
CA SER A 221 -31.03 12.75 -1.00
C SER A 221 -30.25 13.19 -2.24
N ILE A 222 -28.95 13.53 -2.11
CA ILE A 222 -28.12 13.91 -3.27
C ILE A 222 -27.92 12.72 -4.21
N ARG A 223 -27.66 11.53 -3.68
CA ARG A 223 -27.45 10.33 -4.50
C ARG A 223 -28.72 9.93 -5.26
N ASP A 224 -29.88 10.01 -4.61
CA ASP A 224 -31.18 9.74 -5.22
C ASP A 224 -31.45 10.72 -6.37
N LYS A 225 -31.19 12.03 -6.16
CA LYS A 225 -31.33 13.08 -7.20
C LYS A 225 -30.38 12.89 -8.39
N LEU A 226 -29.19 12.35 -8.16
CA LEU A 226 -28.21 12.07 -9.22
C LEU A 226 -28.47 10.72 -9.93
N CYS A 227 -29.52 9.99 -9.54
CA CYS A 227 -29.84 8.66 -10.05
C CYS A 227 -28.64 7.70 -10.00
N PHE A 228 -27.81 7.82 -8.96
CA PHE A 228 -26.68 6.92 -8.75
C PHE A 228 -27.19 5.55 -8.29
N SER A 229 -27.10 4.55 -9.16
CA SER A 229 -27.28 3.15 -8.77
C SER A 229 -26.13 2.70 -7.85
N ASP A 230 -25.10 2.08 -8.42
CA ASP A 230 -23.91 1.57 -7.72
C ASP A 230 -22.67 2.44 -7.92
N ASN A 231 -22.82 3.63 -8.51
CA ASN A 231 -21.71 4.57 -8.66
C ASN A 231 -21.47 5.32 -7.35
N PHE A 232 -20.20 5.40 -6.95
CA PHE A 232 -19.74 6.07 -5.72
C PHE A 232 -20.50 5.70 -4.44
N PRO A 233 -20.81 4.42 -4.13
CA PRO A 233 -21.46 4.03 -2.87
C PRO A 233 -20.76 4.71 -1.70
N THR A 234 -21.54 5.47 -0.94
CA THR A 234 -21.02 6.38 0.09
C THR A 234 -21.47 5.90 1.46
N GLN A 235 -20.49 5.65 2.32
CA GLN A 235 -20.70 5.24 3.71
C GLN A 235 -20.29 6.38 4.64
N ILE A 236 -21.06 6.57 5.71
CA ILE A 236 -20.73 7.51 6.79
C ILE A 236 -20.35 6.67 8.00
N ILE A 237 -19.13 6.85 8.51
CA ILE A 237 -18.60 6.12 9.67
C ILE A 237 -18.07 7.09 10.72
N ASP A 238 -17.91 6.61 11.94
CA ASP A 238 -17.26 7.36 13.00
C ASP A 238 -15.74 7.20 12.93
N ASN A 239 -15.01 8.25 13.31
CA ASN A 239 -13.61 8.11 13.68
C ASN A 239 -13.53 7.38 15.03
N ASN A 240 -13.07 6.13 14.99
CA ASN A 240 -12.87 5.28 16.17
C ASN A 240 -11.42 5.34 16.70
N ARG A 241 -10.63 6.29 16.21
CA ARG A 241 -9.23 6.50 16.62
C ARG A 241 -9.03 7.95 17.05
N THR A 242 -7.80 8.48 16.98
CA THR A 242 -7.48 9.80 17.52
C THR A 242 -8.27 10.91 16.83
N LYS A 243 -8.99 11.70 17.63
CA LYS A 243 -9.83 12.81 17.15
C LYS A 243 -9.06 14.13 17.14
N LYS A 244 -9.46 15.08 16.29
CA LYS A 244 -8.93 16.47 16.26
C LYS A 244 -7.42 16.58 15.98
N HIS A 245 -6.79 15.56 15.39
CA HIS A 245 -5.37 15.51 15.04
C HIS A 245 -5.15 15.54 13.52
N SER A 246 -5.58 16.63 12.87
CA SER A 246 -5.37 16.84 11.41
C SER A 246 -5.96 15.74 10.53
N GLY A 247 -7.11 15.19 10.92
CA GLY A 247 -7.79 14.14 10.16
C GLY A 247 -7.10 12.77 10.19
N THR A 248 -5.97 12.60 10.89
CA THR A 248 -5.18 11.35 10.88
C THR A 248 -5.97 10.14 11.37
N GLY A 249 -6.65 10.24 12.52
CA GLY A 249 -7.48 9.16 13.03
C GLY A 249 -8.69 8.88 12.14
N ALA A 250 -9.31 9.91 11.55
CA ALA A 250 -10.42 9.73 10.62
C ALA A 250 -9.98 9.01 9.33
N TRP A 251 -8.86 9.41 8.73
CA TRP A 251 -8.31 8.73 7.56
C TRP A 251 -7.89 7.29 7.85
N ASN A 252 -7.24 7.05 8.99
CA ASN A 252 -6.85 5.71 9.41
C ASN A 252 -8.07 4.83 9.72
N SER A 253 -9.07 5.33 10.46
CA SER A 253 -10.33 4.62 10.75
C SER A 253 -11.01 4.14 9.47
N ALA A 254 -11.14 5.01 8.47
CA ALA A 254 -11.71 4.66 7.18
C ALA A 254 -10.85 3.66 6.38
N ALA A 255 -9.52 3.81 6.41
CA ALA A 255 -8.62 2.85 5.78
C ALA A 255 -8.70 1.45 6.44
N PHE A 256 -8.84 1.38 7.76
CA PHE A 256 -9.05 0.13 8.50
C PHE A 256 -10.42 -0.48 8.20
N HIS A 257 -11.48 0.32 8.18
CA HIS A 257 -12.82 -0.12 7.75
C HIS A 257 -12.77 -0.70 6.33
N LEU A 258 -12.01 -0.09 5.43
CA LEU A 258 -11.83 -0.63 4.08
C LEU A 258 -11.16 -2.01 4.06
N LEU A 259 -10.23 -2.32 4.98
CA LEU A 259 -9.56 -3.63 5.01
C LEU A 259 -10.54 -4.79 5.21
N SER A 260 -11.61 -4.59 5.99
CA SER A 260 -12.62 -5.63 6.27
C SER A 260 -13.54 -5.87 5.06
N ILE A 261 -13.75 -4.87 4.19
CA ILE A 261 -14.71 -4.94 3.07
C ILE A 261 -14.08 -4.98 1.67
N CYS A 262 -12.78 -4.75 1.53
CA CYS A 262 -12.08 -4.78 0.24
C CYS A 262 -11.75 -6.23 -0.17
N LYS A 263 -12.10 -6.60 -1.40
CA LYS A 263 -11.87 -7.95 -1.92
C LYS A 263 -10.43 -8.12 -2.40
N ASN A 264 -9.90 -7.12 -3.11
CA ASN A 264 -8.54 -7.17 -3.66
C ASN A 264 -7.60 -6.11 -3.06
N LYS A 265 -7.03 -6.42 -1.88
CA LYS A 265 -6.07 -5.57 -1.17
C LYS A 265 -4.84 -5.17 -2.02
N LYS A 266 -4.40 -6.03 -2.96
CA LYS A 266 -3.23 -5.77 -3.82
C LYS A 266 -3.51 -4.74 -4.93
N LYS A 267 -4.78 -4.57 -5.34
CA LYS A 267 -5.21 -3.61 -6.37
C LYS A 267 -6.18 -2.57 -5.82
N CYS A 268 -6.05 -2.26 -4.54
CA CYS A 268 -6.84 -1.23 -3.87
C CYS A 268 -5.98 0.01 -3.59
N TYR A 269 -6.57 1.18 -3.82
CA TYR A 269 -5.93 2.49 -3.63
C TYR A 269 -6.83 3.40 -2.79
N LEU A 270 -6.18 4.24 -2.01
CA LEU A 270 -6.77 5.28 -1.18
C LEU A 270 -6.54 6.64 -1.83
N ALA A 271 -7.56 7.48 -1.80
CA ALA A 271 -7.48 8.88 -2.16
C ALA A 271 -8.14 9.69 -1.05
N PHE A 272 -7.44 10.67 -0.50
CA PHE A 272 -7.91 11.40 0.69
C PHE A 272 -8.43 12.77 0.32
N LEU A 273 -9.41 13.26 1.07
CA LEU A 273 -9.97 14.61 1.03
C LEU A 273 -10.36 15.05 2.44
N ASP A 274 -10.49 16.36 2.60
CA ASP A 274 -11.07 17.04 3.75
C ASP A 274 -12.17 18.01 3.25
N ASP A 275 -11.95 19.32 3.31
CA ASP A 275 -12.82 20.34 2.73
C ASP A 275 -12.28 20.98 1.43
N ASP A 276 -11.19 20.43 0.90
CA ASP A 276 -10.68 20.71 -0.45
C ASP A 276 -11.60 20.17 -1.57
N CYS A 277 -11.30 20.50 -2.82
CA CYS A 277 -12.01 19.94 -3.98
C CYS A 277 -11.08 19.45 -5.10
N TRP A 278 -11.54 18.44 -5.82
CA TRP A 278 -10.83 17.89 -6.97
C TRP A 278 -11.33 18.47 -8.30
N ASP A 279 -10.40 18.61 -9.25
CA ASP A 279 -10.74 18.75 -10.66
C ASP A 279 -11.52 17.51 -11.14
N ILE A 280 -12.43 17.71 -12.09
CA ILE A 280 -13.32 16.67 -12.63
C ILE A 280 -12.56 15.46 -13.23
N THR A 281 -11.29 15.62 -13.57
CA THR A 281 -10.44 14.57 -14.16
C THR A 281 -9.47 13.90 -13.17
N TYR A 282 -9.46 14.26 -11.88
CA TYR A 282 -8.49 13.76 -10.89
C TYR A 282 -8.36 12.23 -10.86
N LEU A 283 -9.47 11.51 -10.67
CA LEU A 283 -9.47 10.04 -10.65
C LEU A 283 -9.15 9.44 -12.02
N GLN A 284 -9.55 10.12 -13.11
CA GLN A 284 -9.24 9.71 -14.48
C GLN A 284 -7.73 9.69 -14.72
N GLU A 285 -7.03 10.75 -14.31
CA GLU A 285 -5.59 10.89 -14.48
C GLU A 285 -4.83 9.88 -13.60
N CYS A 286 -5.27 9.65 -12.36
CA CYS A 286 -4.73 8.58 -11.51
C CYS A 286 -4.87 7.19 -12.16
N LEU A 287 -6.04 6.88 -12.73
CA LEU A 287 -6.28 5.62 -13.43
C LEU A 287 -5.43 5.47 -14.70
N LYS A 288 -5.22 6.54 -15.46
CA LYS A 288 -4.32 6.54 -16.63
C LYS A 288 -2.89 6.18 -16.23
N VAL A 289 -2.42 6.67 -15.08
CA VAL A 289 -1.11 6.31 -14.53
C VAL A 289 -1.06 4.83 -14.15
N LEU A 290 -2.07 4.32 -13.44
CA LEU A 290 -2.13 2.90 -13.05
C LEU A 290 -2.20 1.94 -14.26
N TYR A 291 -2.87 2.35 -15.34
CA TYR A 291 -2.95 1.53 -16.55
C TYR A 291 -1.59 1.38 -17.25
N LYS A 292 -0.78 2.44 -17.25
CA LYS A 292 0.53 2.47 -17.92
C LYS A 292 1.67 1.90 -17.09
N ASN A 293 1.48 1.67 -15.78
CA ASN A 293 2.56 1.35 -14.86
C ASN A 293 2.16 0.21 -13.92
N LYS A 294 3.10 -0.72 -13.67
CA LYS A 294 2.94 -1.77 -12.64
C LYS A 294 3.53 -1.29 -11.31
N ASN A 295 3.05 -1.86 -10.19
CA ASN A 295 3.58 -1.63 -8.85
C ASN A 295 3.65 -0.14 -8.43
N VAL A 296 2.63 0.65 -8.79
CA VAL A 296 2.56 2.05 -8.37
C VAL A 296 2.20 2.10 -6.88
N GLY A 297 3.08 2.68 -6.06
CA GLY A 297 2.85 2.85 -4.63
C GLY A 297 2.14 4.14 -4.30
N LEU A 298 2.54 5.23 -4.96
CA LEU A 298 2.05 6.58 -4.72
C LEU A 298 1.95 7.36 -6.03
N ILE A 299 0.87 8.11 -6.18
CA ILE A 299 0.66 9.12 -7.22
C ILE A 299 0.38 10.46 -6.52
N ALA A 300 1.07 11.51 -6.92
CA ALA A 300 0.80 12.87 -6.46
C ALA A 300 0.50 13.80 -7.65
N SER A 301 -0.57 14.59 -7.56
CA SER A 301 -0.87 15.66 -8.53
C SER A 301 -0.38 17.01 -8.03
N GLY A 302 -0.43 18.05 -8.87
CA GLY A 302 -0.29 19.42 -8.40
C GLY A 302 -1.52 19.90 -7.61
N ILE A 303 -1.37 21.04 -6.95
CA ILE A 303 -2.40 21.73 -6.16
C ILE A 303 -2.49 23.19 -6.61
N TYR A 304 -3.70 23.69 -6.84
CA TYR A 304 -4.03 25.11 -6.75
C TYR A 304 -4.20 25.49 -5.28
N TYR A 305 -3.25 26.23 -4.74
CA TYR A 305 -3.22 26.68 -3.35
C TYR A 305 -3.80 28.09 -3.28
N HIS A 306 -5.06 28.19 -2.87
CA HIS A 306 -5.79 29.44 -2.76
C HIS A 306 -5.56 30.06 -1.38
N THR A 307 -5.08 31.29 -1.33
CA THR A 307 -5.02 32.14 -0.13
C THR A 307 -5.96 33.32 -0.31
N PRO A 308 -6.26 34.12 0.74
CA PRO A 308 -7.10 35.31 0.59
C PRO A 308 -6.60 36.28 -0.50
N ASN A 309 -5.29 36.34 -0.74
CA ASN A 309 -4.66 37.31 -1.63
C ASN A 309 -4.33 36.76 -3.02
N GLU A 310 -4.04 35.46 -3.14
CA GLU A 310 -3.52 34.89 -4.39
C GLU A 310 -3.74 33.38 -4.49
N THR A 311 -3.64 32.85 -5.72
CA THR A 311 -3.61 31.40 -6.00
C THR A 311 -2.24 30.98 -6.51
N LYS A 312 -1.59 30.04 -5.83
CA LYS A 312 -0.28 29.46 -6.23
C LYS A 312 -0.44 28.06 -6.77
N ILE A 313 0.46 27.64 -7.67
CA ILE A 313 0.56 26.24 -8.08
C ILE A 313 1.68 25.57 -7.30
N LEU A 314 1.34 24.53 -6.53
CA LEU A 314 2.30 23.69 -5.82
C LEU A 314 2.40 22.34 -6.55
N GLN A 315 3.61 21.90 -6.89
CA GLN A 315 3.82 20.72 -7.72
C GLN A 315 4.91 19.81 -7.15
N ALA A 316 4.50 18.63 -6.69
CA ALA A 316 5.43 17.57 -6.31
C ALA A 316 6.14 17.00 -7.56
N ASN A 317 7.43 16.69 -7.43
CA ASN A 317 8.23 16.07 -8.47
C ASN A 317 9.36 15.23 -7.85
N LYS A 318 10.17 14.58 -8.69
CA LYS A 318 11.28 13.73 -8.24
C LYS A 318 12.32 14.46 -7.37
N LYS A 319 12.54 15.76 -7.60
CA LYS A 319 13.48 16.57 -6.81
C LYS A 319 12.89 16.91 -5.46
N THR A 320 11.63 17.38 -5.41
CA THR A 320 10.99 17.72 -4.12
C THR A 320 10.80 16.49 -3.24
N LEU A 321 10.60 15.32 -3.85
CA LEU A 321 10.45 14.04 -3.17
C LEU A 321 11.80 13.33 -2.94
N GLN A 322 12.76 14.04 -2.37
CA GLN A 322 14.02 13.48 -1.82
C GLN A 322 14.02 13.65 -0.31
N LYS A 323 14.63 12.73 0.44
CA LYS A 323 14.60 12.75 1.91
C LYS A 323 15.08 14.07 2.49
N GLU A 324 16.16 14.63 1.94
CA GLU A 324 16.74 15.90 2.34
C GLU A 324 15.75 17.06 2.11
N ASN A 325 15.07 17.07 0.95
CA ASN A 325 14.11 18.11 0.62
C ASN A 325 12.83 17.98 1.46
N VAL A 326 12.36 16.75 1.70
CA VAL A 326 11.26 16.46 2.63
C VAL A 326 11.65 16.89 4.04
N PHE A 327 12.89 16.65 4.48
CA PHE A 327 13.40 17.06 5.79
C PHE A 327 13.61 18.57 5.93
N LEU A 328 13.66 19.33 4.82
CA LEU A 328 13.65 20.79 4.85
C LEU A 328 12.24 21.38 4.79
N GLN A 329 11.33 20.81 4.00
CA GLN A 329 9.94 21.28 3.91
C GLN A 329 8.96 20.21 3.37
N ASN A 330 7.65 20.50 3.37
CA ASN A 330 6.68 19.64 2.71
C ASN A 330 6.98 19.57 1.18
N PRO A 331 6.99 18.38 0.55
CA PRO A 331 7.32 18.20 -0.86
C PRO A 331 6.19 18.58 -1.84
N TYR A 332 5.22 19.36 -1.37
CA TYR A 332 3.94 19.68 -2.02
C TYR A 332 3.01 18.47 -2.14
N ILE A 333 3.03 17.61 -1.13
CA ILE A 333 2.10 16.48 -0.97
C ILE A 333 1.39 16.63 0.37
N GLN A 334 0.07 16.61 0.32
CA GLN A 334 -0.85 16.61 1.44
C GLN A 334 -1.94 15.56 1.18
N GLY A 335 -2.83 15.33 2.14
CA GLY A 335 -3.93 14.37 1.98
C GLY A 335 -4.68 14.53 0.65
N SER A 336 -5.11 15.74 0.31
CA SER A 336 -5.99 16.01 -0.84
C SER A 336 -5.39 15.73 -2.22
N ASN A 337 -4.06 15.74 -2.39
CA ASN A 337 -3.39 15.39 -3.66
C ASN A 337 -2.63 14.06 -3.62
N LEU A 338 -2.80 13.28 -2.55
CA LEU A 338 -2.18 11.97 -2.35
C LEU A 338 -3.10 10.83 -2.78
N PHE A 339 -2.63 10.01 -3.73
CA PHE A 339 -3.28 8.77 -4.14
C PHE A 339 -2.32 7.59 -3.90
N ILE A 340 -2.62 6.72 -2.95
CA ILE A 340 -1.66 5.72 -2.43
C ILE A 340 -2.24 4.30 -2.46
N SER A 341 -1.40 3.30 -2.72
CA SER A 341 -1.80 1.90 -2.62
C SER A 341 -2.17 1.54 -1.19
N LEU A 342 -3.29 0.84 -0.99
CA LEU A 342 -3.73 0.35 0.33
C LEU A 342 -2.64 -0.47 1.02
N ARG A 343 -1.98 -1.36 0.26
CA ARG A 343 -0.87 -2.18 0.77
C ARG A 343 0.30 -1.31 1.24
N VAL A 344 0.67 -0.29 0.46
CA VAL A 344 1.78 0.59 0.82
C VAL A 344 1.43 1.44 2.03
N PHE A 345 0.22 2.01 2.07
CA PHE A 345 -0.27 2.79 3.19
C PHE A 345 -0.15 2.03 4.52
N PHE A 346 -0.59 0.78 4.58
CA PHE A 346 -0.43 -0.04 5.78
C PHE A 346 1.00 -0.51 6.02
N ALA A 347 1.77 -0.81 4.97
CA ALA A 347 3.18 -1.22 5.12
C ALA A 347 4.03 -0.12 5.75
N ILE A 348 3.70 1.15 5.52
CA ILE A 348 4.37 2.28 6.17
C ILE A 348 3.77 2.64 7.53
N GLY A 349 2.62 2.09 7.91
CA GLY A 349 1.97 2.30 9.20
C GLY A 349 0.85 3.35 9.22
N GLY A 350 0.29 3.73 8.06
CA GLY A 350 -0.77 4.74 7.97
C GLY A 350 -0.31 6.14 8.39
N PHE A 351 -1.23 7.04 8.70
CA PHE A 351 -0.87 8.32 9.32
C PHE A 351 -0.45 8.11 10.78
N ASP A 352 0.55 8.84 11.27
CA ASP A 352 0.89 8.81 12.68
C ASP A 352 -0.07 9.72 13.47
N GLU A 353 -0.91 9.09 14.27
CA GLU A 353 -1.95 9.77 15.06
C GLU A 353 -1.44 10.44 16.32
N SER A 354 -0.22 10.12 16.76
CA SER A 354 0.42 10.83 17.87
C SER A 354 0.81 12.27 17.48
N MET A 355 0.91 12.55 16.17
CA MET A 355 1.31 13.85 15.65
C MET A 355 0.10 14.76 15.41
N PRO A 356 -0.03 15.89 16.13
CA PRO A 356 -1.16 16.81 15.92
C PRO A 356 -1.03 17.62 14.62
N SER A 357 0.19 17.75 14.06
CA SER A 357 0.50 18.45 12.81
C SER A 357 1.74 17.84 12.14
N THR A 358 2.08 18.28 10.92
CA THR A 358 3.24 17.80 10.15
C THR A 358 3.15 16.31 9.76
N THR A 359 1.93 15.78 9.75
CA THR A 359 1.58 14.36 9.53
C THR A 359 1.89 13.90 8.10
N ASP A 360 1.57 14.71 7.09
CA ASP A 360 1.88 14.40 5.69
C ASP A 360 3.39 14.22 5.47
N ARG A 361 4.19 15.05 6.14
CA ARG A 361 5.65 15.04 6.02
C ARG A 361 6.23 13.75 6.60
N ASP A 362 5.73 13.33 7.76
CA ASP A 362 6.10 12.06 8.39
C ASP A 362 5.70 10.86 7.52
N LEU A 363 4.47 10.85 6.99
CA LEU A 363 3.99 9.81 6.09
C LEU A 363 4.89 9.68 4.85
N ILE A 364 5.24 10.82 4.22
CA ILE A 364 6.09 10.83 3.03
C ILE A 364 7.53 10.45 3.36
N MET A 365 8.06 10.80 4.52
CA MET A 365 9.37 10.34 4.97
C MET A 365 9.41 8.81 5.07
N ARG A 366 8.43 8.21 5.76
CA ARG A 366 8.29 6.74 5.88
C ARG A 366 8.06 6.07 4.51
N TYR A 367 7.32 6.71 3.62
CA TYR A 367 7.16 6.22 2.25
C TYR A 367 8.48 6.19 1.48
N LEU A 368 9.29 7.25 1.56
CA LEU A 368 10.61 7.29 0.92
C LEU A 368 11.52 6.18 1.45
N GLU A 369 11.60 6.03 2.78
CA GLU A 369 12.33 4.94 3.43
C GLU A 369 11.87 3.56 2.96
N TYR A 370 10.56 3.36 2.83
CA TYR A 370 10.00 2.11 2.32
C TYR A 370 10.39 1.85 0.86
N THR A 371 10.37 2.87 -0.01
CA THR A 371 10.74 2.69 -1.42
C THR A 371 12.23 2.43 -1.66
N GLU A 372 13.11 2.90 -0.75
CA GLU A 372 14.54 2.56 -0.80
C GLU A 372 14.77 1.05 -0.59
N VAL A 373 13.98 0.43 0.29
CA VAL A 373 14.02 -1.01 0.55
C VAL A 373 13.27 -1.78 -0.54
N CYS A 374 12.07 -1.33 -0.89
CA CYS A 374 11.19 -1.95 -1.87
C CYS A 374 11.31 -1.31 -3.25
N LYS A 375 12.48 -1.43 -3.89
CA LYS A 375 12.83 -0.79 -5.18
C LYS A 375 11.86 -1.06 -6.35
N LYS A 376 11.00 -2.08 -6.25
CA LYS A 376 9.97 -2.40 -7.27
C LYS A 376 8.77 -1.45 -7.21
N ILE A 377 8.57 -0.74 -6.10
CA ILE A 377 7.46 0.18 -5.90
C ILE A 377 7.79 1.51 -6.57
N GLN A 378 6.87 2.00 -7.41
CA GLN A 378 7.08 3.21 -8.19
C GLN A 378 6.27 4.38 -7.64
N THR A 379 6.90 5.54 -7.56
CA THR A 379 6.23 6.83 -7.37
C THR A 379 5.97 7.50 -8.72
N LYS A 380 4.78 8.06 -8.91
CA LYS A 380 4.41 8.78 -10.13
C LYS A 380 3.88 10.17 -9.79
N PHE A 381 4.08 11.09 -10.71
CA PHE A 381 3.62 12.47 -10.59
C PHE A 381 2.72 12.80 -11.76
N ILE A 382 1.62 13.49 -11.47
CA ILE A 382 0.78 14.12 -12.49
C ILE A 382 1.14 15.61 -12.48
N ASN A 383 1.79 16.07 -13.54
CA ASN A 383 2.24 17.46 -13.70
C ASN A 383 1.07 18.37 -14.12
N LYS A 384 -0.03 18.29 -13.39
CA LYS A 384 -1.21 19.14 -13.53
C LYS A 384 -1.77 19.43 -12.14
N PRO A 385 -2.12 20.68 -11.82
CA PRO A 385 -2.87 20.98 -10.62
C PRO A 385 -4.31 20.45 -10.75
N LEU A 386 -4.62 19.39 -9.99
CA LEU A 386 -5.92 18.69 -10.06
C LEU A 386 -6.69 18.77 -8.73
N VAL A 387 -6.20 19.59 -7.81
CA VAL A 387 -6.76 19.77 -6.47
C VAL A 387 -6.76 21.26 -6.18
N SER A 388 -7.87 21.79 -5.72
CA SER A 388 -7.97 23.14 -5.18
C SER A 388 -7.98 23.07 -3.66
N HIS A 389 -6.92 23.57 -3.06
CA HIS A 389 -6.73 23.68 -1.62
C HIS A 389 -7.09 25.09 -1.15
N PHE A 390 -7.94 25.18 -0.13
CA PHE A 390 -8.43 26.46 0.38
C PHE A 390 -7.73 26.82 1.69
N ALA A 391 -6.87 27.83 1.62
CA ALA A 391 -6.09 28.37 2.71
C ALA A 391 -6.65 29.70 3.25
N ASP A 392 -7.96 29.77 3.44
CA ASP A 392 -8.67 30.93 3.98
C ASP A 392 -8.33 31.15 5.47
N ASP A 393 -8.16 32.41 5.89
CA ASP A 393 -7.76 32.81 7.26
C ASP A 393 -8.96 32.90 8.24
N ASP A 394 -10.18 32.81 7.73
CA ASP A 394 -11.43 33.13 8.47
C ASP A 394 -11.83 32.06 9.50
N ARG A 395 -11.06 30.99 9.67
CA ARG A 395 -11.39 29.83 10.53
C ARG A 395 -10.13 29.23 11.14
N GLY A 396 -10.21 28.77 12.39
CA GLY A 396 -9.10 28.09 13.07
C GLY A 396 -8.59 26.87 12.26
N ARG A 397 -7.30 26.86 11.91
CA ARG A 397 -6.64 25.78 11.17
C ARG A 397 -5.62 25.10 12.06
N ILE A 398 -5.38 23.82 11.84
CA ILE A 398 -4.34 23.11 12.60
C ILE A 398 -2.95 23.56 12.18
N THR A 399 -2.81 24.05 10.93
CA THR A 399 -1.59 24.70 10.44
C THR A 399 -1.36 26.08 11.04
N THR A 400 -2.41 26.78 11.51
CA THR A 400 -2.32 28.08 12.19
C THR A 400 -2.33 27.96 13.71
N ASN A 401 -2.70 26.79 14.26
CA ASN A 401 -2.52 26.47 15.67
C ASN A 401 -1.02 26.28 15.96
N ARG A 402 -0.41 27.32 16.56
CA ARG A 402 1.02 27.37 16.88
C ARG A 402 1.46 26.23 17.80
N GLU A 403 0.65 25.87 18.79
CA GLU A 403 0.96 24.79 19.73
C GLU A 403 0.97 23.42 19.04
N ALA A 404 -0.08 23.10 18.28
CA ALA A 404 -0.14 21.86 17.51
C ALA A 404 0.99 21.78 16.47
N LYS A 405 1.34 22.91 15.84
CA LYS A 405 2.44 22.97 14.89
C LYS A 405 3.80 22.76 15.56
N HIS A 406 4.02 23.39 16.72
CA HIS A 406 5.23 23.24 17.52
C HIS A 406 5.41 21.79 17.96
N ARG A 407 4.40 21.19 18.61
CA ARG A 407 4.42 19.78 19.03
C ARG A 407 4.62 18.81 17.86
N GLY A 408 3.98 19.07 16.72
CA GLY A 408 4.17 18.28 15.51
C GLY A 408 5.60 18.35 14.95
N LEU A 409 6.24 19.53 14.98
CA LEU A 409 7.63 19.70 14.58
C LEU A 409 8.61 19.08 15.57
N GLU A 410 8.34 19.19 16.87
CA GLU A 410 9.14 18.53 17.91
C GLU A 410 9.17 17.01 17.72
N LEU A 411 8.00 16.38 17.54
CA LEU A 411 7.90 14.94 17.25
C LEU A 411 8.59 14.58 15.92
N PHE A 412 8.46 15.41 14.88
CA PHE A 412 9.14 15.19 13.61
C PHE A 412 10.67 15.23 13.77
N TYR A 413 11.20 16.22 14.49
CA TYR A 413 12.65 16.33 14.73
C TYR A 413 13.15 15.23 15.64
N ARG A 414 12.39 14.83 16.66
CA ARG A 414 12.73 13.67 17.49
C ARG A 414 12.99 12.41 16.65
N LYS A 415 12.16 12.18 15.64
CA LYS A 415 12.30 11.02 14.75
C LYS A 415 13.49 11.13 13.79
N TYR A 416 13.61 12.26 13.10
CA TYR A 416 14.44 12.34 11.89
C TYR A 416 15.67 13.25 12.00
N LEU A 417 15.77 14.15 12.99
CA LEU A 417 16.86 15.15 13.06
C LEU A 417 18.25 14.49 12.98
N GLY A 418 18.46 13.42 13.73
CA GLY A 418 19.73 12.68 13.78
C GLY A 418 20.10 11.94 12.49
N ASP A 419 19.20 11.86 11.52
CA ASP A 419 19.42 11.12 10.26
C ASP A 419 20.05 12.00 9.17
N PHE A 420 20.12 13.33 9.39
CA PHE A 420 20.62 14.31 8.43
C PHE A 420 21.90 15.00 8.91
N SER A 421 22.64 15.62 7.99
CA SER A 421 23.87 16.37 8.29
C SER A 421 23.59 17.63 9.12
N SER A 422 24.58 18.09 9.89
CA SER A 422 24.48 19.32 10.70
C SER A 422 24.00 20.52 9.88
N VAL A 423 24.48 20.67 8.64
CA VAL A 423 24.07 21.73 7.71
C VAL A 423 22.58 21.65 7.37
N LEU A 424 22.04 20.44 7.14
CA LEU A 424 20.61 20.27 6.87
C LEU A 424 19.76 20.44 8.12
N GLN A 425 20.24 19.96 9.27
CA GLN A 425 19.60 20.17 10.58
C GLN A 425 19.43 21.65 10.86
N GLU A 426 20.51 22.44 10.75
CA GLU A 426 20.50 23.88 10.96
C GLU A 426 19.54 24.60 10.00
N LYS A 427 19.57 24.27 8.70
CA LYS A 427 18.64 24.83 7.71
C LYS A 427 17.19 24.54 8.04
N SER A 428 16.88 23.31 8.44
CA SER A 428 15.51 22.91 8.79
C SER A 428 15.02 23.61 10.05
N LEU A 429 15.86 23.67 11.09
CA LEU A 429 15.54 24.33 12.36
C LEU A 429 15.38 25.84 12.20
N ASN A 430 16.28 26.50 11.46
CA ASN A 430 16.16 27.92 11.15
C ASN A 430 14.89 28.23 10.37
N ARG A 431 14.50 27.39 9.41
CA ARG A 431 13.23 27.52 8.72
C ARG A 431 12.04 27.36 9.67
N ALA A 432 12.06 26.35 10.55
CA ALA A 432 11.01 26.12 11.51
C ALA A 432 10.85 27.31 12.49
N LYS A 433 11.97 27.86 12.95
CA LYS A 433 12.01 29.08 13.77
C LYS A 433 11.43 30.28 13.01
N ASN A 434 11.87 30.52 11.78
CA ASN A 434 11.46 31.71 11.03
C ASN A 434 9.99 31.71 10.60
N ILE A 435 9.41 30.53 10.33
CA ILE A 435 8.03 30.43 9.81
C ILE A 435 7.02 30.15 10.91
N PHE A 436 7.41 29.37 11.93
CA PHE A 436 6.48 28.88 12.94
C PHE A 436 6.85 29.31 14.37
N ASP A 437 7.86 30.16 14.55
CA ASP A 437 8.41 30.55 15.86
C ASP A 437 8.81 29.33 16.72
N PHE A 438 9.29 28.27 16.06
CA PHE A 438 9.67 27.03 16.73
C PHE A 438 10.94 27.20 17.58
N LYS A 439 10.89 26.71 18.81
CA LYS A 439 12.02 26.63 19.76
C LYS A 439 12.19 25.17 20.21
N ILE A 440 13.39 24.62 20.06
CA ILE A 440 13.72 23.32 20.67
C ILE A 440 13.80 23.52 22.18
N HIS A 441 12.91 22.84 22.92
CA HIS A 441 13.06 22.72 24.37
C HIS A 441 14.04 21.60 24.69
N SER A 442 15.26 21.96 25.08
CA SER A 442 16.26 21.04 25.62
C SER A 442 16.06 20.82 27.14
N SER A 443 14.85 20.42 27.59
CA SER A 443 14.45 20.14 29.00
C SER A 443 12.92 20.29 29.08
N THR A 444 12.06 19.50 29.74
CA THR A 444 12.12 18.40 30.72
C THR A 444 10.68 17.88 30.83
N HIS A 445 10.42 16.60 30.59
CA HIS A 445 9.12 15.96 30.89
C HIS A 445 9.15 15.18 32.22
N LEU A 446 10.07 15.53 33.12
CA LEU A 446 10.44 14.73 34.30
C LEU A 446 9.87 15.21 35.64
N ASP A 447 9.20 16.37 35.69
CA ASP A 447 8.80 16.97 36.98
C ASP A 447 7.42 16.52 37.50
N SER A 448 6.68 15.67 36.79
CA SER A 448 5.37 15.17 37.25
C SER A 448 5.41 13.82 37.98
N TYR A 449 6.58 13.19 38.15
CA TYR A 449 6.68 11.78 38.56
C TYR A 449 7.03 11.51 40.03
N LYS A 450 7.12 12.53 40.90
CA LYS A 450 7.62 12.33 42.27
C LYS A 450 6.58 12.10 43.37
N ASN A 451 5.28 12.27 43.13
CA ASN A 451 4.28 12.23 44.22
C ASN A 451 3.04 11.38 43.92
N VAL A 452 3.16 10.07 43.69
CA VAL A 452 2.00 9.15 43.77
C VAL A 452 2.43 7.76 44.23
N GLU A 453 3.01 7.66 45.42
CA GLU A 453 2.99 6.41 46.19
C GLU A 453 1.94 6.56 47.29
N LYS A 454 0.74 6.01 47.03
CA LYS A 454 -0.23 5.42 47.98
C LYS A 454 -1.64 5.51 47.38
N GLN A 455 -2.36 4.38 47.46
CA GLN A 455 -3.74 4.15 47.00
C GLN A 455 -3.84 3.93 45.47
N ASP A 456 -4.40 2.86 44.92
CA ASP A 456 -5.45 1.97 45.39
C ASP A 456 -5.31 0.53 44.85
N ASN A 457 -5.55 -0.43 45.73
CA ASN A 457 -5.88 -1.81 45.38
C ASN A 457 -7.37 -1.89 45.09
N LYS A 458 -7.76 -2.09 43.82
CA LYS A 458 -9.05 -2.70 43.45
C LYS A 458 -9.09 -2.99 41.94
N HIS A 459 -8.55 -4.15 41.53
CA HIS A 459 -9.18 -4.91 40.45
C HIS A 459 -8.97 -6.40 40.67
N LYS A 460 -10.10 -7.11 40.54
CA LYS A 460 -10.35 -8.47 40.98
C LYS A 460 -9.48 -9.49 40.26
N THR A 461 -8.93 -10.37 41.08
CA THR A 461 -8.27 -11.64 40.78
C THR A 461 -9.20 -12.56 39.98
N LEU A 462 -8.80 -12.93 38.77
CA LEU A 462 -9.22 -14.17 38.11
C LEU A 462 -8.11 -15.19 38.35
N ILE A 463 -8.25 -16.03 39.39
CA ILE A 463 -7.44 -17.22 39.57
C ILE A 463 -8.39 -18.39 39.85
N GLN A 464 -8.43 -19.35 38.94
CA GLN A 464 -8.46 -20.78 39.22
C GLN A 464 -7.92 -21.49 37.96
N GLN A 465 -6.68 -21.97 38.05
CA GLN A 465 -6.29 -23.39 38.05
C GLN A 465 -6.40 -24.05 36.67
N ASP A 466 -5.29 -24.14 35.94
CA ASP A 466 -4.55 -25.40 35.76
C ASP A 466 -3.38 -25.22 34.76
N SER A 467 -2.25 -25.87 35.08
CA SER A 467 -0.91 -25.76 34.48
C SER A 467 -0.13 -24.48 34.79
N ILE A 468 1.02 -24.65 35.43
CA ILE A 468 2.04 -23.61 35.64
C ILE A 468 2.61 -23.27 34.25
N LYS A 469 1.96 -22.37 33.52
CA LYS A 469 2.38 -22.01 32.14
C LYS A 469 3.60 -21.09 32.20
N HIS A 470 4.66 -21.51 31.50
CA HIS A 470 5.91 -20.77 31.37
C HIS A 470 5.80 -19.73 30.24
N LEU A 471 6.22 -18.48 30.49
CA LEU A 471 6.24 -17.43 29.46
C LEU A 471 7.68 -17.04 29.12
N ASN A 472 8.12 -17.38 27.91
CA ASN A 472 9.36 -16.86 27.32
C ASN A 472 9.03 -15.56 26.58
N LEU A 473 9.36 -14.41 27.18
CA LEU A 473 9.10 -13.10 26.61
C LEU A 473 10.40 -12.46 26.12
N ILE A 474 10.42 -12.01 24.86
CA ILE A 474 11.46 -11.14 24.32
C ILE A 474 10.88 -9.74 24.11
N LEU A 475 11.27 -8.79 24.95
CA LEU A 475 11.03 -7.38 24.69
C LEU A 475 12.06 -6.89 23.69
N ALA A 476 11.63 -6.15 22.66
CA ALA A 476 12.52 -5.67 21.62
C ALA A 476 12.24 -4.22 21.26
N PHE A 477 13.30 -3.40 21.21
CA PHE A 477 13.19 -2.01 20.78
C PHE A 477 14.47 -1.54 20.10
N ALA A 478 14.32 -0.59 19.16
CA ALA A 478 15.44 0.09 18.54
C ALA A 478 15.59 1.46 19.21
N CYS A 479 16.75 1.73 19.81
CA CYS A 479 16.95 2.96 20.56
C CYS A 479 18.30 3.60 20.25
N PHE A 480 18.24 4.89 19.94
CA PHE A 480 19.39 5.74 19.60
C PHE A 480 19.48 6.97 20.51
N ASP A 481 18.81 6.91 21.66
CA ASP A 481 18.80 7.95 22.68
C ASP A 481 18.94 7.31 24.07
N THR A 482 19.97 7.67 24.81
CA THR A 482 20.27 7.05 26.11
C THR A 482 19.21 7.33 27.17
N LYS A 483 18.51 8.45 27.08
CA LYS A 483 17.45 8.82 28.03
C LYS A 483 16.20 7.97 27.79
N ASN A 484 15.79 7.81 26.53
CA ASN A 484 14.69 6.92 26.17
C ASN A 484 14.91 5.49 26.64
N ALA A 485 16.13 4.96 26.45
CA ALA A 485 16.48 3.63 26.93
C ALA A 485 16.30 3.50 28.45
N LYS A 486 16.79 4.48 29.23
CA LYS A 486 16.62 4.50 30.69
C LYS A 486 15.15 4.54 31.10
N ASP A 487 14.41 5.51 30.58
CA ASP A 487 13.02 5.72 30.96
C ASP A 487 12.13 4.50 30.59
N LEU A 488 12.36 3.89 29.42
CA LEU A 488 11.66 2.68 28.99
C LEU A 488 11.96 1.52 29.93
N LEU A 489 13.25 1.26 30.21
CA LEU A 489 13.67 0.16 31.09
C LEU A 489 13.20 0.36 32.52
N GLU A 490 13.26 1.58 33.06
CA GLU A 490 12.71 1.92 34.38
C GLU A 490 11.22 1.64 34.45
N SER A 491 10.44 2.03 33.44
CA SER A 491 9.01 1.75 33.40
C SER A 491 8.72 0.25 33.26
N PHE A 492 9.57 -0.49 32.53
CA PHE A 492 9.43 -1.94 32.37
C PHE A 492 9.77 -2.70 33.66
N VAL A 493 10.79 -2.26 34.39
CA VAL A 493 11.14 -2.79 35.71
C VAL A 493 9.94 -2.69 36.67
N LYS A 494 9.23 -1.56 36.69
CA LYS A 494 8.07 -1.38 37.59
C LYS A 494 6.96 -2.43 37.38
N ILE A 495 6.70 -2.83 36.13
CA ILE A 495 5.66 -3.83 35.83
C ILE A 495 6.14 -5.28 36.01
N THR A 496 7.46 -5.52 35.95
CA THR A 496 8.07 -6.86 36.08
C THR A 496 8.47 -7.20 37.52
N LEU A 497 8.77 -6.19 38.35
CA LEU A 497 9.10 -6.35 39.78
C LEU A 497 7.96 -6.98 40.61
N SER A 498 6.75 -7.06 40.07
CA SER A 498 5.54 -7.34 40.85
C SER A 498 4.74 -8.58 40.45
N LYS A 499 5.33 -9.63 39.81
CA LYS A 499 5.02 -11.08 40.02
C LYS A 499 5.43 -12.02 38.86
N GLN A 500 5.64 -13.30 39.24
CA GLN A 500 5.38 -14.62 38.59
C GLN A 500 6.63 -15.53 38.53
N PRO A 501 6.65 -16.71 39.19
CA PRO A 501 7.81 -17.61 39.23
C PRO A 501 8.18 -18.26 37.87
N ASN A 502 7.38 -18.09 36.82
CA ASN A 502 7.53 -18.79 35.53
C ASN A 502 7.71 -17.84 34.33
N LEU A 503 8.27 -16.66 34.57
CA LEU A 503 8.50 -15.63 33.56
C LEU A 503 9.99 -15.55 33.21
N ASN A 504 10.33 -15.82 31.97
CA ASN A 504 11.69 -15.67 31.45
C ASN A 504 11.74 -14.48 30.48
N ILE A 505 12.46 -13.42 30.88
CA ILE A 505 12.57 -12.17 30.13
C ILE A 505 13.94 -12.06 29.48
N ARG A 506 13.94 -11.74 28.19
CA ARG A 506 15.10 -11.22 27.48
C ARG A 506 14.75 -9.90 26.82
N ILE A 507 15.75 -9.04 26.68
CA ILE A 507 15.60 -7.75 26.04
C ILE A 507 16.59 -7.65 24.88
N CYS A 508 16.06 -7.48 23.67
CA CYS A 508 16.83 -7.28 22.46
C CYS A 508 16.85 -5.78 22.11
N VAL A 509 18.03 -5.19 22.12
CA VAL A 509 18.21 -3.76 21.82
C VAL A 509 18.97 -3.63 20.51
N LEU A 510 18.44 -2.83 19.59
CA LEU A 510 19.13 -2.43 18.36
C LEU A 510 19.61 -0.98 18.54
N THR A 511 20.92 -0.74 18.45
CA THR A 511 21.51 0.59 18.60
C THR A 511 22.64 0.86 17.60
N SER A 512 23.24 2.04 17.66
CA SER A 512 24.35 2.42 16.79
C SER A 512 25.72 2.18 17.45
N THR A 513 26.77 1.98 16.64
CA THR A 513 28.15 1.84 17.11
C THR A 513 28.60 3.01 18.00
N LYS A 514 28.11 4.23 17.73
CA LYS A 514 28.40 5.43 18.54
C LYS A 514 27.89 5.36 19.98
N LEU A 515 26.84 4.58 20.20
CA LEU A 515 26.17 4.46 21.49
C LEU A 515 26.43 3.13 22.17
N GLU A 516 27.21 2.23 21.56
CA GLU A 516 27.42 0.88 22.06
C GLU A 516 27.88 0.85 23.52
N THR A 517 28.97 1.54 23.85
CA THR A 517 29.53 1.56 25.21
C THR A 517 28.55 2.14 26.22
N LYS A 518 27.92 3.28 25.89
CA LYS A 518 26.93 3.92 26.77
C LYS A 518 25.69 3.05 26.96
N MET A 519 25.25 2.38 25.89
CA MET A 519 24.11 1.48 25.96
C MET A 519 24.44 0.27 26.81
N GLN A 520 25.61 -0.35 26.65
CA GLN A 520 26.05 -1.45 27.52
C GLN A 520 26.10 -1.04 29.00
N GLU A 521 26.60 0.16 29.30
CA GLU A 521 26.61 0.73 30.66
C GLU A 521 25.20 0.96 31.22
N ILE A 522 24.25 1.40 30.40
CA ILE A 522 22.86 1.56 30.81
C ILE A 522 22.22 0.20 31.05
N LEU A 523 22.38 -0.74 30.13
CA LEU A 523 21.75 -2.06 30.20
C LEU A 523 22.25 -2.86 31.41
N SER A 524 23.53 -2.73 31.78
CA SER A 524 24.09 -3.43 32.95
C SER A 524 23.47 -3.01 34.30
N GLN A 525 22.77 -1.87 34.35
CA GLN A 525 22.09 -1.37 35.56
C GLN A 525 20.73 -2.04 35.81
N TYR A 526 20.23 -2.84 34.86
CA TYR A 526 18.90 -3.45 34.93
C TYR A 526 18.99 -4.98 35.03
N PRO A 527 18.06 -5.65 35.75
CA PRO A 527 18.16 -7.06 36.09
C PRO A 527 17.63 -8.00 34.98
N PHE A 528 17.94 -7.72 33.71
CA PHE A 528 17.47 -8.52 32.57
C PHE A 528 18.61 -9.11 31.74
N ASN A 529 18.29 -10.17 31.00
CA ASN A 529 19.19 -10.74 30.01
C ASN A 529 19.13 -9.94 28.71
N PHE A 530 20.17 -9.14 28.46
CA PHE A 530 20.24 -8.29 27.27
C PHE A 530 20.96 -8.95 26.09
N HIS A 531 20.44 -8.68 24.90
CA HIS A 531 21.11 -8.96 23.63
C HIS A 531 21.19 -7.66 22.84
N LEU A 532 22.41 -7.24 22.51
CA LEU A 532 22.66 -5.99 21.80
C LEU A 532 23.03 -6.30 20.35
N SER A 533 22.35 -5.67 19.41
CA SER A 533 22.72 -5.66 17.99
C SER A 533 23.20 -4.27 17.60
N ILE A 534 24.41 -4.20 17.06
CA ILE A 534 25.04 -2.94 16.66
C ILE A 534 24.82 -2.69 15.17
N MET A 535 24.60 -1.41 14.85
CA MET A 535 24.49 -0.91 13.49
C MET A 535 25.51 0.19 13.25
N ASP A 536 26.19 0.15 12.11
CA ASP A 536 27.20 1.15 11.72
C ASP A 536 26.65 2.59 11.73
N LYS A 537 25.36 2.74 11.42
CA LYS A 537 24.62 4.00 11.47
C LYS A 537 23.16 3.75 11.85
N LYS A 538 22.52 4.76 12.46
CA LYS A 538 21.07 4.78 12.62
C LYS A 538 20.42 4.67 11.23
N ASN A 539 19.59 3.65 11.04
CA ASN A 539 18.78 3.50 9.85
C ASN A 539 17.38 4.03 10.11
N SER A 540 16.62 4.22 9.02
CA SER A 540 15.19 4.52 9.09
C SER A 540 14.41 3.59 10.00
N ILE A 541 13.27 4.07 10.51
CA ILE A 541 12.41 3.31 11.42
C ILE A 541 12.01 1.96 10.80
N ALA A 542 11.61 1.94 9.52
CA ALA A 542 11.21 0.71 8.84
C ALA A 542 12.35 -0.32 8.72
N ILE A 543 13.56 0.13 8.38
CA ILE A 543 14.73 -0.76 8.28
C ILE A 543 15.13 -1.26 9.66
N SER A 544 15.16 -0.36 10.65
CA SER A 544 15.49 -0.69 12.03
C SER A 544 14.50 -1.71 12.60
N ARG A 545 13.19 -1.55 12.36
CA ARG A 545 12.16 -2.53 12.74
C ARG A 545 12.34 -3.88 12.05
N THR A 546 12.63 -3.89 10.74
CA THR A 546 12.87 -5.15 9.99
C THR A 546 14.10 -5.88 10.52
N LYS A 547 15.19 -5.14 10.79
CA LYS A 547 16.42 -5.69 11.38
C LYS A 547 16.16 -6.21 12.79
N LEU A 548 15.43 -5.47 13.60
CA LEU A 548 15.05 -5.85 14.96
C LEU A 548 14.20 -7.13 14.96
N GLN A 549 13.20 -7.24 14.07
CA GLN A 549 12.39 -8.46 13.91
C GLN A 549 13.26 -9.68 13.58
N HIS A 550 14.17 -9.54 12.61
CA HIS A 550 15.09 -10.61 12.23
C HIS A 550 16.07 -10.98 13.36
N PHE A 551 16.58 -9.98 14.07
CA PHE A 551 17.46 -10.17 15.22
C PHE A 551 16.75 -10.94 16.34
N VAL A 552 15.54 -10.52 16.70
CA VAL A 552 14.73 -11.18 17.72
C VAL A 552 14.37 -12.61 17.30
N TYR A 553 13.96 -12.82 16.04
CA TYR A 553 13.69 -14.16 15.53
C TYR A 553 14.88 -15.09 15.69
N LYS A 554 16.11 -14.64 15.37
CA LYS A 554 17.32 -15.44 15.55
C LYS A 554 17.58 -15.78 17.02
N ILE A 555 17.46 -14.81 17.92
CA ILE A 555 17.70 -15.00 19.36
C ILE A 555 16.64 -15.92 19.97
N GLY A 556 15.36 -15.68 19.66
CA GLY A 556 14.24 -16.47 20.17
C GLY A 556 14.29 -17.91 19.67
N THR A 557 14.38 -18.12 18.35
CA THR A 557 14.41 -19.47 17.77
C THR A 557 15.60 -20.29 18.26
N LYS A 558 16.79 -19.68 18.38
CA LYS A 558 17.98 -20.37 18.92
C LYS A 558 17.78 -20.83 20.37
N ARG A 559 17.05 -20.07 21.19
CA ARG A 559 16.94 -20.33 22.64
C ARG A 559 15.71 -21.12 23.04
N TYR A 560 14.59 -20.89 22.35
CA TYR A 560 13.26 -21.34 22.72
C TYR A 560 12.54 -22.12 21.62
N GLY A 561 13.16 -22.31 20.43
CA GLY A 561 12.47 -22.89 19.28
C GLY A 561 11.26 -22.03 18.89
N ASN A 562 10.08 -22.62 18.86
CA ASN A 562 8.83 -21.90 18.55
C ASN A 562 8.07 -21.40 19.81
N ASP A 563 8.57 -21.66 21.02
CA ASP A 563 7.88 -21.33 22.28
C ASP A 563 8.37 -20.00 22.88
N PHE A 564 8.14 -18.89 22.17
CA PHE A 564 8.39 -17.55 22.71
C PHE A 564 7.45 -16.49 22.12
N ILE A 565 7.18 -15.45 22.91
CA ILE A 565 6.46 -14.25 22.47
C ILE A 565 7.47 -13.12 22.28
N THR A 566 7.34 -12.40 21.17
CA THR A 566 8.07 -11.17 20.94
C THR A 566 7.16 -9.96 21.13
N TRP A 567 7.58 -9.03 21.98
CA TRP A 567 6.93 -7.75 22.14
C TRP A 567 7.83 -6.63 21.60
N ILE A 568 7.51 -6.14 20.40
CA ILE A 568 8.24 -5.03 19.77
C ILE A 568 7.59 -3.72 20.18
N VAL A 569 8.38 -2.83 20.76
CA VAL A 569 7.92 -1.52 21.26
C VAL A 569 8.79 -0.39 20.69
N ASP A 570 8.22 0.81 20.64
CA ASP A 570 8.98 2.02 20.35
C ASP A 570 9.74 2.48 21.61
N ASP A 571 10.87 3.18 21.44
CA ASP A 571 11.76 3.55 22.53
C ASP A 571 11.20 4.67 23.44
N ASP A 572 10.11 5.31 23.03
CA ASP A 572 9.35 6.30 23.78
C ASP A 572 8.14 5.71 24.53
N LEU A 573 7.88 4.40 24.44
CA LEU A 573 6.83 3.73 25.22
C LEU A 573 7.12 3.82 26.72
N ARG A 574 6.06 4.00 27.52
CA ARG A 574 6.08 3.83 28.97
C ARG A 574 5.03 2.80 29.36
N PHE A 575 5.39 1.84 30.21
CA PHE A 575 4.50 0.76 30.64
C PHE A 575 3.49 1.23 31.71
N CYS A 576 2.64 2.20 31.35
CA CYS A 576 1.51 2.70 32.13
C CYS A 576 0.39 3.20 31.20
N GLY A 577 -0.84 3.20 31.68
CA GLY A 577 -1.97 3.87 31.02
C GLY A 577 -2.09 5.33 31.44
N PHE A 578 -2.76 6.13 30.61
CA PHE A 578 -3.08 7.53 30.89
C PHE A 578 -4.55 7.79 30.55
N ASP A 579 -5.33 8.29 31.51
CA ASP A 579 -6.76 8.55 31.32
C ASP A 579 -7.09 10.02 31.04
N GLY A 580 -6.07 10.88 30.92
CA GLY A 580 -6.20 12.33 30.74
C GLY A 580 -5.81 13.14 31.98
N GLU A 581 -5.94 12.57 33.18
CA GLU A 581 -5.62 13.24 34.44
C GLU A 581 -4.56 12.50 35.26
N LYS A 582 -4.52 11.17 35.17
CA LYS A 582 -3.66 10.31 35.98
C LYS A 582 -3.03 9.20 35.15
N THR A 583 -1.87 8.74 35.62
CA THR A 583 -1.28 7.49 35.15
C THR A 583 -1.86 6.34 35.96
N TYR A 584 -2.21 5.26 35.29
CA TYR A 584 -2.67 4.04 35.93
C TYR A 584 -1.84 2.85 35.49
N ARG A 585 -1.83 1.81 36.32
CA ARG A 585 -1.08 0.60 36.04
C ARG A 585 -1.89 -0.33 35.14
N ILE A 586 -1.25 -0.85 34.10
CA ILE A 586 -1.81 -1.89 33.24
C ILE A 586 -1.06 -3.21 33.52
N ASP A 587 -1.80 -4.31 33.67
CA ASP A 587 -1.22 -5.64 33.86
C ASP A 587 -0.89 -6.31 32.51
N TYR A 588 0.14 -5.76 31.85
CA TYR A 588 0.57 -6.20 30.53
C TYR A 588 0.86 -7.69 30.43
N LEU A 589 1.48 -8.25 31.47
CA LEU A 589 1.96 -9.63 31.45
C LEU A 589 0.79 -10.60 31.50
N SER A 590 -0.24 -10.34 32.32
CA SER A 590 -1.45 -11.17 32.36
C SER A 590 -2.19 -11.19 31.03
N HIS A 591 -2.27 -10.04 30.35
CA HIS A 591 -2.87 -10.00 29.01
C HIS A 591 -2.05 -10.78 27.98
N ILE A 592 -0.73 -10.58 27.92
CA ILE A 592 0.14 -11.35 27.02
C ILE A 592 -0.01 -12.85 27.26
N PHE A 593 -0.09 -13.25 28.53
CA PHE A 593 -0.29 -14.63 28.94
C PHE A 593 -1.62 -15.21 28.46
N ALA A 594 -2.71 -14.44 28.56
CA ALA A 594 -4.04 -14.86 28.10
C ALA A 594 -4.07 -15.17 26.60
N TYR A 595 -3.23 -14.50 25.79
CA TYR A 595 -3.19 -14.70 24.35
C TYR A 595 -2.18 -15.71 23.85
N LYS A 596 -1.20 -16.12 24.67
CA LYS A 596 -0.13 -17.06 24.27
C LYS A 596 -0.67 -18.27 23.51
N ASP A 597 -1.73 -18.88 24.03
CA ASP A 597 -2.28 -20.14 23.52
C ASP A 597 -3.58 -19.96 22.71
N SER A 598 -3.88 -18.73 22.29
CA SER A 598 -5.12 -18.39 21.58
C SER A 598 -5.10 -18.72 20.08
N GLY A 599 -3.98 -19.23 19.55
CA GLY A 599 -3.78 -19.46 18.12
C GLY A 599 -3.58 -18.18 17.30
N ILE A 600 -3.29 -17.05 17.97
CA ILE A 600 -3.05 -15.76 17.33
C ILE A 600 -1.54 -15.60 17.03
N ASP A 601 -1.21 -15.40 15.75
CA ASP A 601 0.18 -15.20 15.33
C ASP A 601 0.72 -13.79 15.66
N CYS A 602 -0.16 -12.78 15.71
CA CYS A 602 0.24 -11.39 15.95
C CYS A 602 -0.91 -10.54 16.52
N LEU A 603 -0.60 -9.72 17.53
CA LEU A 603 -1.50 -8.72 18.10
C LEU A 603 -0.98 -7.31 17.80
N PHE A 604 -1.90 -6.41 17.45
CA PHE A 604 -1.61 -4.99 17.20
C PHE A 604 -2.43 -4.11 18.15
N GLY A 605 -1.84 -3.01 18.61
CA GLY A 605 -2.53 -2.00 19.42
C GLY A 605 -3.69 -1.37 18.67
N GLY A 606 -4.75 -1.02 19.41
CA GLY A 606 -5.89 -0.28 18.88
C GLY A 606 -5.48 1.08 18.30
N VAL A 607 -4.46 1.73 18.91
CA VAL A 607 -3.85 3.00 18.50
C VAL A 607 -2.33 2.85 18.33
N VAL A 608 -1.73 3.67 17.46
CA VAL A 608 -0.26 3.72 17.29
C VAL A 608 0.37 4.24 18.59
N GLY A 609 1.38 3.53 19.10
CA GLY A 609 2.02 3.84 20.39
C GLY A 609 1.34 3.20 21.60
N GLU A 610 0.16 2.59 21.41
CA GLU A 610 -0.47 1.79 22.44
C GLU A 610 -0.03 0.32 22.35
N PRO A 611 0.08 -0.35 23.51
CA PRO A 611 0.38 -1.76 23.58
C PRO A 611 -0.79 -2.59 23.04
N PRO A 612 -0.52 -3.76 22.42
CA PRO A 612 -1.53 -4.60 21.77
C PRO A 612 -2.35 -5.40 22.79
N LEU A 613 -3.07 -4.70 23.67
CA LEU A 613 -3.88 -5.29 24.73
C LEU A 613 -5.38 -5.13 24.43
N PRO A 614 -6.23 -6.04 24.93
CA PRO A 614 -7.68 -5.89 24.92
C PRO A 614 -8.08 -4.94 26.06
N PHE A 615 -8.07 -3.64 25.80
CA PHE A 615 -8.72 -2.68 26.71
C PHE A 615 -10.21 -2.61 26.43
#